data_AF-A0A374MN70-F1
#
_entry.id   AF-A0A374MN70-F1
#
_cell.length_a   1.000
_cell.length_b   1.000
_cell.length_c   1.000
_cell.angle_alpha   90.00
_cell.angle_beta   90.00
_cell.angle_gamma   90.00
#
_symmetry.space_group_name_H-M   'P 1'
#
loop_
_entity.id
_entity.type
_entity.pdbx_description
1 polymer ?
#
loop_
_entity_poly.entity_id
_entity_poly.type
_entity_poly.pdbx_seq_one_letter_code
_entity_poly.pdbx_strand_id
1 'polypeptide(L)'
;MNFLKCMNNFPWNRFATVYETNSIGLKGIFIKMFNNTAEMSDYQYVIDRLECQDTLYRITPWGLKFYICLVMEDKSNQDILLQNINVLFEAANYNMQVDIATNYNPTKGNLMKYEIIKSKLFDRDFDGTMDADYIKTFKSIDRNFMQRSTIDLIQQNISLFEDLANSTNSNITQSASLLINSIHNPKKYDFGKS
;
A
#
# COMPACT_ATOMS: atom_id res chain seq x y z
N MET A 1 0.99 13.42 8.81
CA MET A 1 1.96 12.46 9.39
C MET A 1 3.33 13.11 9.45
N ASN A 2 4.08 12.99 10.56
CA ASN A 2 5.52 13.29 10.55
C ASN A 2 6.26 12.04 10.05
N PHE A 3 6.72 12.06 8.79
CA PHE A 3 7.26 10.87 8.12
C PHE A 3 8.44 10.25 8.88
N LEU A 4 9.47 11.05 9.21
CA LEU A 4 10.66 10.54 9.90
C LEU A 4 10.35 10.01 11.30
N LYS A 5 9.47 10.68 12.06
CA LYS A 5 8.99 10.16 13.35
C LYS A 5 8.28 8.82 13.17
N CYS A 6 7.38 8.72 12.19
CA CYS A 6 6.70 7.47 11.86
C CYS A 6 7.68 6.36 11.48
N MET A 7 8.61 6.61 10.56
CA MET A 7 9.63 5.63 10.16
C MET A 7 10.47 5.13 11.34
N ASN A 8 10.71 5.97 12.35
CA ASN A 8 11.49 5.60 13.52
C ASN A 8 10.70 4.79 14.56
N ASN A 9 9.44 5.13 14.78
CA ASN A 9 8.57 4.43 15.73
C ASN A 9 7.96 3.14 15.15
N PHE A 10 7.84 3.05 13.82
CA PHE A 10 7.21 1.93 13.16
C PHE A 10 7.92 0.61 13.49
N PRO A 11 7.19 -0.45 13.86
CA PRO A 11 7.79 -1.69 14.33
C PRO A 11 8.20 -2.59 13.16
N TRP A 12 9.17 -2.15 12.35
CA TRP A 12 9.65 -2.85 11.14
C TRP A 12 10.04 -4.31 11.38
N ASN A 13 10.63 -4.60 12.55
CA ASN A 13 11.02 -5.96 12.94
C ASN A 13 9.84 -6.91 13.14
N ARG A 14 8.60 -6.42 13.20
CA ARG A 14 7.39 -7.23 13.37
C ARG A 14 6.74 -7.67 12.06
N PHE A 15 7.20 -7.16 10.92
CA PHE A 15 6.70 -7.50 9.59
C PHE A 15 7.76 -8.27 8.80
N ALA A 16 7.36 -9.40 8.22
CA ALA A 16 8.19 -10.26 7.38
C ALA A 16 7.96 -9.96 5.89
N THR A 17 8.95 -10.29 5.06
CA THR A 17 8.94 -10.19 3.59
C THR A 17 9.10 -11.57 2.93
N VAL A 18 9.05 -11.65 1.59
CA VAL A 18 9.24 -12.87 0.75
C VAL A 18 10.40 -13.73 1.23
N TYR A 19 11.50 -13.09 1.60
CA TYR A 19 12.76 -13.74 1.95
C TYR A 19 12.84 -14.13 3.43
N GLU A 20 11.68 -14.21 4.11
CA GLU A 20 11.55 -14.48 5.54
C GLU A 20 12.42 -13.59 6.45
N THR A 21 12.80 -12.42 5.93
CA THR A 21 13.57 -11.40 6.64
C THR A 21 12.65 -10.26 7.08
N ASN A 22 13.01 -9.62 8.19
CA ASN A 22 12.25 -8.49 8.70
C ASN A 22 12.29 -7.29 7.72
N SER A 23 11.27 -6.43 7.81
CA SER A 23 11.13 -5.27 6.91
C SER A 23 12.11 -4.11 7.20
N ILE A 24 13.17 -4.30 7.99
CA ILE A 24 14.11 -3.22 8.36
C ILE A 24 14.81 -2.63 7.12
N GLY A 25 15.10 -3.45 6.11
CA GLY A 25 15.69 -2.95 4.85
C GLY A 25 14.82 -1.90 4.15
N LEU A 26 13.48 -2.06 4.24
CA LEU A 26 12.53 -1.09 3.68
C LEU A 26 12.60 0.25 4.40
N LYS A 27 12.83 0.28 5.72
CA LYS A 27 12.97 1.51 6.50
C LYS A 27 14.01 2.44 5.88
N GLY A 28 15.21 1.91 5.63
CA GLY A 28 16.33 2.69 5.10
C GLY A 28 16.01 3.30 3.74
N ILE A 29 15.33 2.53 2.89
CA ILE A 29 14.97 2.98 1.54
C ILE A 29 13.85 4.02 1.56
N PHE A 30 12.81 3.86 2.39
CA PHE A 30 11.78 4.90 2.55
C PHE A 30 12.37 6.22 3.07
N ILE A 31 13.39 6.16 3.93
CA ILE A 31 14.13 7.35 4.36
C ILE A 31 14.93 7.97 3.21
N LYS A 32 15.57 7.16 2.34
CA LYS A 32 16.22 7.70 1.12
C LYS A 32 15.22 8.38 0.19
N MET A 33 14.05 7.77 -0.03
CA MET A 33 12.97 8.33 -0.85
C MET A 33 12.52 9.69 -0.29
N PHE A 34 12.29 9.76 1.02
CA PHE A 34 11.95 11.01 1.70
C PHE A 34 13.01 12.10 1.54
N ASN A 35 14.29 11.71 1.55
CA ASN A 35 15.43 12.62 1.39
C ASN A 35 15.78 12.92 -0.07
N ASN A 36 14.99 12.43 -1.05
CA ASN A 36 15.27 12.58 -2.49
C ASN A 36 16.62 11.98 -2.93
N THR A 37 17.11 10.95 -2.24
CA THR A 37 18.37 10.26 -2.54
C THR A 37 18.18 8.82 -3.02
N ALA A 38 16.93 8.38 -3.20
CA ALA A 38 16.63 7.05 -3.71
C ALA A 38 16.91 6.95 -5.22
N GLU A 39 17.56 5.86 -5.61
CA GLU A 39 17.83 5.51 -7.01
C GLU A 39 16.75 4.55 -7.56
N MET A 40 16.70 4.33 -8.87
CA MET A 40 15.74 3.40 -9.50
C MET A 40 15.71 2.01 -8.83
N SER A 41 16.87 1.48 -8.48
CA SER A 41 17.03 0.19 -7.79
C SER A 41 16.36 0.17 -6.41
N ASP A 42 16.33 1.31 -5.71
CA ASP A 42 15.64 1.45 -4.42
C ASP A 42 14.11 1.35 -4.60
N TYR A 43 13.54 1.98 -5.64
CA TYR A 43 12.10 1.85 -5.93
C TYR A 43 11.72 0.43 -6.32
N GLN A 44 12.53 -0.22 -7.17
CA GLN A 44 12.33 -1.62 -7.56
C GLN A 44 12.38 -2.54 -6.34
N TYR A 45 13.39 -2.35 -5.48
CA TYR A 45 13.54 -3.14 -4.25
C TYR A 45 12.29 -3.08 -3.37
N VAL A 46 11.67 -1.90 -3.24
CA VAL A 46 10.49 -1.72 -2.41
C VAL A 46 9.29 -2.40 -3.06
N ILE A 47 9.01 -2.14 -4.34
CA ILE A 47 7.81 -2.72 -4.98
C ILE A 47 7.88 -4.26 -5.01
N ASP A 48 9.05 -4.85 -5.24
CA ASP A 48 9.28 -6.31 -5.17
C ASP A 48 8.97 -6.93 -3.79
N ARG A 49 8.90 -6.10 -2.74
CA ARG A 49 8.62 -6.52 -1.35
C ARG A 49 7.24 -6.08 -0.86
N LEU A 50 6.54 -5.25 -1.63
CA LEU A 50 5.15 -4.89 -1.38
C LEU A 50 4.20 -5.71 -2.25
N GLU A 51 4.63 -6.14 -3.43
CA GLU A 51 3.88 -7.01 -4.35
C GLU A 51 4.53 -8.40 -4.39
N CYS A 52 3.73 -9.48 -4.55
CA CYS A 52 4.25 -10.83 -4.78
C CYS A 52 3.29 -11.73 -5.56
N GLN A 53 3.73 -12.20 -6.74
CA GLN A 53 3.09 -13.29 -7.49
C GLN A 53 1.56 -13.14 -7.50
N ASP A 54 1.10 -11.94 -7.88
CA ASP A 54 -0.31 -11.56 -7.93
C ASP A 54 -1.02 -11.57 -6.57
N THR A 55 -0.30 -11.38 -5.46
CA THR A 55 -0.79 -11.33 -4.08
C THR A 55 0.00 -10.32 -3.23
N LEU A 56 -0.61 -9.77 -2.17
CA LEU A 56 0.06 -8.74 -1.35
C LEU A 56 0.68 -9.30 -0.07
N TYR A 57 1.73 -8.65 0.41
CA TYR A 57 2.36 -8.90 1.72
C TYR A 57 1.63 -8.20 2.86
N ARG A 58 1.90 -8.66 4.08
CA ARG A 58 1.39 -8.01 5.30
C ARG A 58 1.89 -6.58 5.47
N ILE A 59 3.08 -6.24 4.96
CA ILE A 59 3.59 -4.86 5.03
C ILE A 59 2.97 -3.95 3.97
N THR A 60 2.31 -4.50 2.94
CA THR A 60 1.88 -3.75 1.76
C THR A 60 0.99 -2.55 2.05
N PRO A 61 -0.07 -2.64 2.87
CA PRO A 61 -0.90 -1.47 3.13
C PRO A 61 -0.12 -0.33 3.80
N TRP A 62 0.87 -0.66 4.64
CA TRP A 62 1.76 0.33 5.24
C TRP A 62 2.75 0.92 4.25
N GLY A 63 3.35 0.08 3.39
CA GLY A 63 4.20 0.55 2.29
C GLY A 63 3.45 1.52 1.36
N LEU A 64 2.20 1.19 1.02
CA LEU A 64 1.31 2.09 0.27
C LEU A 64 1.05 3.40 1.03
N LYS A 65 0.73 3.34 2.33
CA LYS A 65 0.57 4.56 3.16
C LYS A 65 1.82 5.45 3.07
N PHE A 66 3.00 4.86 3.09
CA PHE A 66 4.26 5.61 2.98
C PHE A 66 4.45 6.20 1.58
N TYR A 67 4.13 5.47 0.51
CA TYR A 67 4.10 6.03 -0.85
C TYR A 67 3.15 7.22 -0.97
N ILE A 68 1.92 7.09 -0.47
CA ILE A 68 0.94 8.19 -0.48
C ILE A 68 1.49 9.40 0.28
N CYS A 69 2.11 9.19 1.44
CA CYS A 69 2.71 10.29 2.19
C CYS A 69 3.85 10.98 1.41
N LEU A 70 4.71 10.21 0.75
CA LEU A 70 5.79 10.77 -0.09
C LEU A 70 5.20 11.59 -1.26
N VAL A 71 4.15 11.09 -1.89
CA VAL A 71 3.43 11.82 -2.95
C VAL A 71 2.84 13.12 -2.41
N MET A 72 2.14 13.08 -1.26
CA MET A 72 1.54 14.27 -0.63
C MET A 72 2.56 15.33 -0.23
N GLU A 73 3.76 14.92 0.17
CA GLU A 73 4.83 15.82 0.60
C GLU A 73 5.75 16.30 -0.53
N ASP A 74 5.40 15.99 -1.79
CA ASP A 74 6.23 16.26 -2.98
C ASP A 74 7.66 15.77 -2.79
N LYS A 75 7.77 14.53 -2.29
CA LYS A 75 9.04 13.82 -2.07
C LYS A 75 9.19 12.66 -3.03
N SER A 76 10.44 12.31 -3.27
CA SER A 76 10.86 11.27 -4.19
C SER A 76 10.45 11.58 -5.63
N ASN A 77 10.71 10.64 -6.53
CA ASN A 77 10.18 10.71 -7.88
C ASN A 77 8.69 10.30 -7.89
N GLN A 78 7.80 11.29 -7.90
CA GLN A 78 6.35 11.08 -7.88
C GLN A 78 5.83 10.23 -9.05
N ASP A 79 6.44 10.32 -10.24
CA ASP A 79 6.06 9.49 -11.39
C ASP A 79 6.22 7.99 -11.05
N ILE A 80 7.38 7.59 -10.51
CA ILE A 80 7.62 6.20 -10.12
C ILE A 80 6.70 5.78 -8.96
N LEU A 81 6.47 6.67 -7.98
CA LEU A 81 5.57 6.36 -6.87
C LEU A 81 4.16 6.07 -7.36
N LEU A 82 3.64 6.87 -8.31
CA LEU A 82 2.31 6.66 -8.91
C LEU A 82 2.24 5.35 -9.69
N GLN A 83 3.28 5.02 -10.46
CA GLN A 83 3.38 3.72 -11.15
C GLN A 83 3.36 2.55 -10.15
N ASN A 84 4.13 2.64 -9.06
CA ASN A 84 4.16 1.61 -8.02
C ASN A 84 2.82 1.50 -7.28
N ILE A 85 2.12 2.60 -7.02
CA ILE A 85 0.77 2.58 -6.46
C ILE A 85 -0.19 1.85 -7.41
N ASN A 86 -0.06 2.08 -8.72
CA ASN A 86 -0.86 1.38 -9.72
C ASN A 86 -0.58 -0.13 -9.75
N VAL A 87 0.69 -0.56 -9.61
CA VAL A 87 1.04 -1.98 -9.46
C VAL A 87 0.34 -2.60 -8.25
N LEU A 88 0.36 -1.91 -7.10
CA LEU A 88 -0.34 -2.38 -5.90
C LEU A 88 -1.87 -2.40 -6.07
N PHE A 89 -2.43 -1.43 -6.79
CA PHE A 89 -3.86 -1.40 -7.13
C PHE A 89 -4.25 -2.62 -7.96
N GLU A 90 -3.55 -2.88 -9.07
CA GLU A 90 -3.87 -3.98 -9.97
C GLU A 90 -3.75 -5.34 -9.27
N ALA A 91 -2.69 -5.52 -8.47
CA ALA A 91 -2.54 -6.72 -7.65
C ALA A 91 -3.69 -6.85 -6.65
N ALA A 92 -4.07 -5.79 -5.94
CA ALA A 92 -5.20 -5.83 -5.01
C ALA A 92 -6.52 -6.13 -5.72
N ASN A 93 -6.77 -5.51 -6.87
CA ASN A 93 -7.97 -5.70 -7.69
C ASN A 93 -8.11 -7.15 -8.16
N TYR A 94 -7.03 -7.76 -8.66
CA TYR A 94 -7.01 -9.16 -9.05
C TYR A 94 -7.45 -10.07 -7.90
N ASN A 95 -6.81 -9.94 -6.73
CA ASN A 95 -7.12 -10.75 -5.55
C ASN A 95 -8.54 -10.54 -5.02
N MET A 96 -9.02 -9.30 -5.03
CA MET A 96 -10.40 -9.01 -4.61
C MET A 96 -11.41 -9.78 -5.48
N GLN A 97 -11.11 -9.97 -6.78
CA GLN A 97 -11.94 -10.78 -7.65
C GLN A 97 -11.75 -12.28 -7.44
N VAL A 98 -10.54 -12.74 -7.10
CA VAL A 98 -10.29 -14.14 -6.65
C VAL A 98 -11.12 -14.47 -5.41
N ASP A 99 -11.17 -13.56 -4.43
CA ASP A 99 -11.96 -13.72 -3.21
C ASP A 99 -13.46 -13.85 -3.51
N ILE A 100 -13.97 -13.03 -4.44
CA ILE A 100 -15.35 -13.13 -4.92
C ILE A 100 -15.59 -14.47 -5.62
N ALA A 101 -14.69 -14.87 -6.53
CA ALA A 101 -14.81 -16.12 -7.28
C ALA A 101 -14.78 -17.35 -6.37
N THR A 102 -14.04 -17.28 -5.26
CA THR A 102 -13.94 -18.36 -4.26
C THR A 102 -15.00 -18.28 -3.16
N ASN A 103 -15.98 -17.35 -3.28
CA ASN A 103 -17.04 -17.10 -2.30
C ASN A 103 -16.52 -16.83 -0.88
N TYR A 104 -15.38 -16.14 -0.75
CA TYR A 104 -14.86 -15.73 0.56
C TYR A 104 -15.85 -14.79 1.25
N ASN A 105 -16.27 -15.15 2.46
CA ASN A 105 -17.15 -14.35 3.30
C ASN A 105 -16.48 -14.03 4.63
N PRO A 106 -16.12 -12.76 4.92
CA PRO A 106 -15.47 -12.41 6.16
C PRO A 106 -16.42 -12.58 7.35
N THR A 107 -15.89 -13.14 8.44
CA THR A 107 -16.64 -13.26 9.70
C THR A 107 -16.84 -11.89 10.37
N LYS A 108 -17.81 -11.78 11.28
CA LYS A 108 -17.97 -10.59 12.14
C LYS A 108 -16.67 -10.25 12.89
N GLY A 109 -15.95 -11.28 13.37
CA GLY A 109 -14.66 -11.10 14.04
C GLY A 109 -13.60 -10.49 13.11
N ASN A 110 -13.54 -10.92 11.85
CA ASN A 110 -12.62 -10.36 10.86
C ASN A 110 -12.93 -8.88 10.59
N LEU A 111 -14.21 -8.53 10.43
CA LEU A 111 -14.62 -7.14 10.23
C LEU A 111 -14.26 -6.26 11.44
N MET A 112 -14.43 -6.76 12.67
CA MET A 112 -14.01 -6.02 13.88
C MET A 112 -12.50 -5.80 13.94
N LYS A 113 -11.70 -6.83 13.60
CA LYS A 113 -10.24 -6.68 13.49
C LYS A 113 -9.87 -5.65 12.42
N TYR A 114 -10.61 -5.62 11.31
CA TYR A 114 -10.35 -4.67 10.24
C TYR A 114 -10.60 -3.22 10.65
N GLU A 115 -11.67 -2.94 11.39
CA GLU A 115 -11.92 -1.60 11.96
C GLU A 115 -10.77 -1.15 12.89
N ILE A 116 -10.23 -2.06 13.71
CA ILE A 116 -9.05 -1.77 14.54
C ILE A 116 -7.86 -1.40 13.64
N ILE A 117 -7.60 -2.16 12.58
CA ILE A 117 -6.49 -1.86 11.66
C ILE A 117 -6.67 -0.51 10.98
N LYS A 118 -7.89 -0.19 10.53
CA LYS A 118 -8.20 1.09 9.90
C LYS A 118 -7.89 2.27 10.82
N SER A 119 -8.14 2.14 12.12
CA SER A 119 -7.91 3.23 13.09
C SER A 119 -6.49 3.80 13.07
N LYS A 120 -5.47 3.01 12.72
CA LYS A 120 -4.08 3.50 12.56
C LYS A 120 -3.66 3.62 11.09
N LEU A 121 -4.08 2.68 10.24
CA LEU A 121 -3.68 2.68 8.83
C LEU A 121 -4.25 3.88 8.06
N PHE A 122 -5.45 4.35 8.41
CA PHE A 122 -6.16 5.44 7.72
C PHE A 122 -6.02 6.78 8.47
N ASP A 123 -5.37 6.78 9.65
CA ASP A 123 -5.07 7.98 10.42
C ASP A 123 -3.98 8.81 9.73
N ARG A 124 -4.31 10.03 9.33
CA ARG A 124 -3.38 10.95 8.65
C ARG A 124 -2.22 11.39 9.55
N ASP A 125 -2.38 11.35 10.87
CA ASP A 125 -1.40 11.82 11.85
C ASP A 125 -0.69 10.69 12.59
N PHE A 126 -0.88 9.45 12.10
CA PHE A 126 -0.25 8.26 12.66
C PHE A 126 1.26 8.46 12.84
N ASP A 127 1.75 8.23 14.06
CA ASP A 127 3.13 8.56 14.44
C ASP A 127 4.10 7.36 14.39
N GLY A 128 3.66 6.24 13.82
CA GLY A 128 4.41 4.99 13.75
C GLY A 128 4.16 4.01 14.90
N THR A 129 3.56 4.45 16.01
CA THR A 129 3.48 3.61 17.22
C THR A 129 2.35 2.58 17.15
N MET A 130 2.69 1.31 17.32
CA MET A 130 1.73 0.21 17.46
C MET A 130 2.01 -0.56 18.75
N ASP A 131 1.00 -0.64 19.61
CA ASP A 131 1.04 -1.49 20.79
C ASP A 131 0.98 -2.98 20.44
N ALA A 132 1.22 -3.82 21.44
CA ALA A 132 1.25 -5.27 21.27
C ALA A 132 -0.09 -5.85 20.82
N ASP A 133 -1.21 -5.28 21.26
CA ASP A 133 -2.55 -5.77 20.93
C ASP A 133 -2.92 -5.44 19.49
N TYR A 134 -2.53 -4.26 19.01
CA TYR A 134 -2.64 -3.90 17.60
C TYR A 134 -1.82 -4.86 16.73
N ILE A 135 -0.56 -5.10 17.09
CA ILE A 135 0.33 -6.00 16.32
C ILE A 135 -0.23 -7.43 16.31
N LYS A 136 -0.75 -7.92 17.44
CA LYS A 136 -1.41 -9.22 17.53
C LYS A 136 -2.64 -9.28 16.62
N THR A 137 -3.48 -8.25 16.66
CA THR A 137 -4.66 -8.11 15.80
C THR A 137 -4.26 -8.15 14.33
N PHE A 138 -3.29 -7.33 13.94
CA PHE A 138 -2.79 -7.22 12.58
C PHE A 138 -2.19 -8.54 12.04
N LYS A 139 -1.44 -9.28 12.87
CA LYS A 139 -0.90 -10.60 12.48
C LYS A 139 -1.98 -11.68 12.35
N SER A 140 -3.10 -11.50 13.03
CA SER A 140 -4.20 -12.47 13.05
C SER A 140 -5.30 -12.20 12.01
N ILE A 141 -5.22 -11.09 11.27
CA ILE A 141 -6.20 -10.82 10.21
C ILE A 141 -5.89 -11.66 8.98
N ASP A 142 -6.96 -12.08 8.31
CA ASP A 142 -6.90 -12.83 7.06
C ASP A 142 -6.19 -12.02 5.99
N ARG A 143 -5.51 -12.74 5.09
CA ARG A 143 -4.70 -12.12 4.04
C ARG A 143 -5.53 -11.20 3.13
N ASN A 144 -6.78 -11.58 2.86
CA ASN A 144 -7.78 -10.87 2.04
C ASN A 144 -7.97 -9.40 2.45
N PHE A 145 -7.75 -9.11 3.74
CA PHE A 145 -7.81 -7.74 4.23
C PHE A 145 -6.60 -6.89 3.83
N MET A 146 -5.49 -7.48 3.36
CA MET A 146 -4.38 -6.71 2.79
C MET A 146 -4.81 -6.06 1.48
N GLN A 147 -5.52 -6.80 0.62
CA GLN A 147 -6.01 -6.29 -0.66
C GLN A 147 -7.15 -5.31 -0.46
N ARG A 148 -8.08 -5.62 0.46
CA ARG A 148 -9.12 -4.66 0.87
C ARG A 148 -8.53 -3.37 1.45
N SER A 149 -7.54 -3.46 2.34
CA SER A 149 -6.86 -2.28 2.90
C SER A 149 -6.20 -1.44 1.81
N THR A 150 -5.55 -2.08 0.84
CA THR A 150 -4.90 -1.40 -0.29
C THR A 150 -5.91 -0.64 -1.15
N ILE A 151 -7.03 -1.29 -1.54
CA ILE A 151 -8.08 -0.64 -2.33
C ILE A 151 -8.73 0.51 -1.54
N ASP A 152 -9.14 0.26 -0.30
CA ASP A 152 -9.81 1.26 0.55
C ASP A 152 -8.89 2.49 0.78
N LEU A 153 -7.58 2.27 0.98
CA LEU A 153 -6.62 3.35 1.19
C LEU A 153 -6.35 4.15 -0.08
N ILE A 154 -6.30 3.50 -1.26
CA ILE A 154 -6.22 4.20 -2.55
C ILE A 154 -7.47 5.04 -2.79
N GLN A 155 -8.66 4.47 -2.55
CA GLN A 155 -9.93 5.17 -2.71
C GLN A 155 -10.05 6.38 -1.77
N GLN A 156 -9.57 6.27 -0.53
CA GLN A 156 -9.55 7.39 0.42
C GLN A 156 -8.70 8.57 -0.08
N ASN A 157 -7.71 8.32 -0.95
CA ASN A 157 -6.77 9.31 -1.46
C ASN A 157 -6.96 9.57 -2.96
N ILE A 158 -8.10 9.22 -3.56
CA ILE A 158 -8.32 9.37 -5.00
C ILE A 158 -8.17 10.82 -5.47
N SER A 159 -8.64 11.78 -4.68
CA SER A 159 -8.55 13.21 -5.01
C SER A 159 -7.10 13.70 -5.16
N LEU A 160 -6.16 13.13 -4.39
CA LEU A 160 -4.73 13.42 -4.53
C LEU A 160 -4.23 13.03 -5.93
N PHE A 161 -4.67 11.88 -6.43
CA PHE A 161 -4.27 11.40 -7.74
C PHE A 161 -4.94 12.22 -8.85
N GLU A 162 -6.22 12.57 -8.69
CA GLU A 162 -6.95 13.46 -9.61
C GLU A 162 -6.28 14.84 -9.74
N ASP A 163 -5.82 15.42 -8.63
CA ASP A 163 -5.06 16.68 -8.66
C ASP A 163 -3.75 16.52 -9.45
N LEU A 164 -3.03 15.41 -9.25
CA LEU A 164 -1.77 15.11 -9.94
C LEU A 164 -1.94 14.83 -11.45
N ALA A 165 -3.10 14.36 -11.88
CA ALA A 165 -3.42 14.22 -13.31
C ALA A 165 -3.55 15.58 -14.04
N ASN A 166 -3.59 16.69 -13.28
CA ASN A 166 -3.55 18.05 -13.81
C ASN A 166 -2.20 18.74 -13.56
N SER A 167 -1.16 17.97 -13.21
CA SER A 167 0.19 18.49 -13.00
C SER A 167 0.79 19.09 -14.29
N THR A 168 1.71 20.02 -14.12
CA THR A 168 2.51 20.57 -15.24
C THR A 168 3.60 19.61 -15.72
N ASN A 169 3.95 18.60 -14.92
CA ASN A 169 4.91 17.57 -15.29
C ASN A 169 4.21 16.44 -16.06
N SER A 170 4.56 16.28 -17.34
CA SER A 170 3.94 15.30 -18.24
C SER A 170 4.00 13.87 -17.74
N ASN A 171 5.11 13.46 -17.10
CA ASN A 171 5.28 12.09 -16.63
C ASN A 171 4.36 11.81 -15.42
N ILE A 172 4.28 12.77 -14.49
CA ILE A 172 3.37 12.69 -13.33
C ILE A 172 1.93 12.65 -13.81
N THR A 173 1.56 13.54 -14.73
CA THR A 173 0.22 13.60 -15.31
C THR A 173 -0.17 12.29 -15.99
N GLN A 174 0.74 11.70 -16.77
CA GLN A 174 0.51 10.42 -17.43
C GLN A 174 0.31 9.29 -16.40
N SER A 175 1.19 9.16 -15.42
CA SER A 175 1.13 8.09 -14.41
C SER A 175 -0.08 8.22 -13.48
N ALA A 176 -0.44 9.44 -13.08
CA ALA A 176 -1.65 9.71 -12.31
C ALA A 176 -2.92 9.38 -13.12
N SER A 177 -2.97 9.79 -14.39
CA SER A 177 -4.11 9.49 -15.28
C SER A 177 -4.29 7.98 -15.48
N LEU A 178 -3.19 7.23 -15.63
CA LEU A 178 -3.23 5.77 -15.72
C LEU A 178 -3.78 5.14 -14.43
N LEU A 179 -3.29 5.57 -13.27
CA LEU A 179 -3.78 5.09 -11.97
C LEU A 179 -5.28 5.38 -11.79
N ILE A 180 -5.73 6.61 -12.06
CA ILE A 180 -7.15 6.99 -11.99
C ILE A 180 -8.00 6.14 -12.92
N ASN A 181 -7.53 5.94 -14.15
CA ASN A 181 -8.24 5.10 -15.10
C ASN A 181 -8.35 3.65 -14.61
N SER A 182 -7.28 3.08 -14.05
CA SER A 182 -7.31 1.77 -13.41
C SER A 182 -8.31 1.72 -12.24
N ILE A 183 -8.37 2.76 -11.41
CA ILE A 183 -9.32 2.84 -10.28
C ILE A 183 -10.79 2.90 -10.76
N HIS A 184 -11.09 3.72 -11.76
CA HIS A 184 -12.47 3.88 -12.27
C HIS A 184 -12.90 2.76 -13.20
N ASN A 185 -11.95 2.15 -13.92
CA ASN A 185 -12.18 1.08 -14.88
C ASN A 185 -11.34 -0.15 -14.51
N PRO A 186 -11.56 -0.75 -13.32
CA PRO A 186 -10.74 -1.86 -12.85
C PRO A 186 -10.79 -3.03 -13.83
N LYS A 187 -9.62 -3.58 -14.16
CA LYS A 187 -9.51 -4.74 -15.03
C LYS A 187 -10.36 -5.89 -14.48
N LYS A 188 -11.17 -6.50 -15.33
CA LYS A 188 -11.95 -7.70 -15.00
C LYS A 188 -11.16 -8.94 -15.40
N TYR A 189 -11.10 -9.91 -14.50
CA TYR A 189 -10.41 -11.18 -14.74
C TYR A 189 -11.44 -12.30 -14.84
N ASP A 190 -11.20 -13.22 -15.78
CA ASP A 190 -12.00 -14.44 -15.90
C ASP A 190 -11.30 -15.55 -15.11
N PHE A 191 -12.02 -16.14 -14.17
CA PHE A 191 -11.51 -17.20 -13.31
C PHE A 191 -11.99 -18.60 -13.72
N GLY A 192 -12.73 -18.70 -14.83
CA GLY A 192 -13.40 -19.93 -15.23
C GLY A 192 -14.47 -20.37 -14.23
N LYS A 193 -15.41 -21.20 -14.67
CA LYS A 193 -16.27 -21.95 -13.74
C LYS A 193 -15.47 -23.21 -13.35
N SER A 194 -15.13 -23.33 -12.08
CA SER A 194 -14.70 -24.63 -11.51
C SER A 194 -15.85 -25.63 -11.51
#